data_AF-A0A7K7VNT1-F1
#
_entry.id   AF-A0A7K7VNT1-F1
#
_cell.length_a   1.000
_cell.length_b   1.000
_cell.length_c   1.000
_cell.angle_alpha   90.00
_cell.angle_beta   90.00
_cell.angle_gamma   90.00
#
_symmetry.space_group_name_H-M   'P 1'
#
loop_
_entity.id
_entity.type
_entity.pdbx_description
1 polymer ?
#
loop_
_entity_poly.entity_id
_entity_poly.type
_entity_poly.pdbx_seq_one_letter_code
_entity_poly.pdbx_strand_id
1 'polypeptide(L)'
;MPSLVPSPSRCLHLCWEQHCRLLPAVTGLTAKDVAQWSVEEVANFIQRLPGCKEQAPIFRDEQIDGEAFLLMNQTDLVKILGIKLGPALKISNAILMLRSADE
;
A
#
# COMPACT_ATOMS: atom_id res chain seq x y z
N MET A 1 24.58 -35.98 -18.42
CA MET A 1 24.32 -34.67 -17.78
C MET A 1 22.82 -34.54 -17.58
N PRO A 2 22.29 -34.42 -16.35
CA PRO A 2 20.86 -34.23 -16.17
C PRO A 2 20.51 -32.75 -16.18
N SER A 3 19.58 -32.39 -17.05
CA SER A 3 18.95 -31.08 -17.18
C SER A 3 18.19 -30.71 -15.90
N LEU A 4 18.60 -29.62 -15.26
CA LEU A 4 17.88 -29.00 -14.14
C LEU A 4 16.67 -28.23 -14.69
N VAL A 5 15.52 -28.89 -14.70
CA VAL A 5 14.22 -28.21 -14.84
C VAL A 5 13.94 -27.49 -13.50
N PRO A 6 13.66 -26.18 -13.47
CA PRO A 6 13.29 -25.53 -12.23
C PRO A 6 11.89 -26.01 -11.83
N SER A 7 11.78 -26.56 -10.62
CA SER A 7 10.51 -26.87 -9.99
C SER A 7 9.67 -25.60 -9.82
N PRO A 8 8.38 -25.56 -10.24
CA PRO A 8 7.50 -24.40 -10.03
C PRO A 8 7.13 -24.17 -8.56
N SER A 9 7.47 -25.11 -7.67
CA SER A 9 6.95 -25.18 -6.30
C SER A 9 7.72 -24.33 -5.29
N ARG A 10 8.84 -23.71 -5.70
CA ARG A 10 9.64 -22.83 -4.81
C ARG A 10 9.36 -21.33 -4.96
N CYS A 11 8.35 -20.96 -5.76
CA CYS A 11 7.90 -19.57 -5.94
C CYS A 11 6.53 -19.29 -5.29
N LEU A 12 6.08 -20.14 -4.37
CA LEU A 12 4.80 -19.95 -3.65
C LEU A 12 4.99 -19.63 -2.17
N HIS A 13 6.24 -19.62 -1.68
CA HIS A 13 6.60 -19.30 -0.30
C HIS A 13 7.39 -17.99 -0.23
N LEU A 14 6.94 -16.97 -0.97
CA LEU A 14 7.38 -15.58 -0.88
C LEU A 14 6.20 -14.73 -0.41
N CYS A 15 5.59 -15.20 0.68
CA CYS A 15 4.45 -14.60 1.34
C CYS A 15 4.87 -13.24 1.91
N TRP A 16 4.37 -12.15 1.33
CA TRP A 16 4.36 -10.76 1.81
C TRP A 16 5.67 -10.11 2.35
N GLU A 17 6.47 -10.77 3.18
CA GLU A 17 7.75 -10.31 3.76
C GLU A 17 8.80 -9.94 2.70
N GLN A 18 8.83 -10.62 1.56
CA GLN A 18 9.66 -10.19 0.42
C GLN A 18 9.03 -9.06 -0.39
N HIS A 19 7.71 -8.85 -0.29
CA HIS A 19 7.02 -7.67 -0.83
C HIS A 19 7.13 -6.43 0.07
N CYS A 20 7.56 -6.53 1.33
CA CYS A 20 7.92 -5.33 2.11
C CYS A 20 9.10 -4.57 1.47
N ARG A 21 9.94 -5.24 0.65
CA ARG A 21 10.93 -4.58 -0.22
C ARG A 21 10.32 -3.86 -1.44
N LEU A 22 9.01 -4.01 -1.70
CA LEU A 22 8.29 -3.35 -2.80
C LEU A 22 7.59 -2.05 -2.40
N LEU A 23 7.73 -1.60 -1.15
CA LEU A 23 7.21 -0.31 -0.70
C LEU A 23 8.34 0.69 -0.37
N PRO A 24 9.34 0.94 -1.25
CA PRO A 24 10.29 2.03 -1.03
C PRO A 24 9.60 3.40 -0.93
N ALA A 25 8.34 3.50 -1.33
CA ALA A 25 7.53 4.70 -1.11
C ALA A 25 7.27 5.02 0.37
N VAL A 26 7.37 4.05 1.30
CA VAL A 26 7.19 4.30 2.75
C VAL A 26 8.50 4.47 3.52
N THR A 27 9.65 4.15 2.92
CA THR A 27 10.94 4.26 3.62
C THR A 27 11.27 5.72 3.95
N GLY A 28 11.53 5.98 5.23
CA GLY A 28 11.92 7.30 5.74
C GLY A 28 10.77 8.28 5.95
N LEU A 29 9.52 7.84 5.80
CA LEU A 29 8.34 8.64 6.16
C LEU A 29 7.89 8.31 7.58
N THR A 30 7.66 9.34 8.39
CA THR A 30 7.01 9.22 9.70
C THR A 30 5.51 9.41 9.56
N ALA A 31 4.72 9.00 10.56
CA ALA A 31 3.28 9.29 10.54
C ALA A 31 3.04 10.81 10.59
N LYS A 32 3.91 11.54 11.28
CA LYS A 32 3.88 13.02 11.30
C LYS A 32 4.07 13.64 9.92
N ASP A 33 5.00 13.13 9.11
CA ASP A 33 5.21 13.64 7.74
C ASP A 33 3.96 13.40 6.88
N VAL A 34 3.40 12.19 6.98
CA VAL A 34 2.22 11.79 6.21
C VAL A 34 0.98 12.56 6.65
N ALA A 35 0.81 12.85 7.94
CA ALA A 35 -0.32 13.62 8.44
C ALA A 35 -0.42 15.02 7.80
N GLN A 36 0.69 15.58 7.31
CA GLN A 36 0.71 16.88 6.64
C GLN A 36 0.47 16.80 5.13
N TRP A 37 0.25 15.60 4.58
CA TRP A 37 0.01 15.44 3.16
C TRP A 37 -1.33 16.03 2.73
N SER A 38 -1.28 16.75 1.63
CA SER A 38 -2.45 17.10 0.84
C SER A 38 -3.08 15.87 0.18
N VAL A 39 -4.33 16.03 -0.27
CA VAL A 39 -5.05 15.04 -1.08
C VAL A 39 -4.22 14.58 -2.30
N GLU A 40 -3.51 15.50 -2.95
CA GLU A 40 -2.69 15.19 -4.12
C GLU A 40 -1.45 14.37 -3.75
N GLU A 41 -0.84 14.62 -2.59
CA GLU A 41 0.29 13.82 -2.10
C GLU A 41 -0.14 12.39 -1.74
N VAL A 42 -1.32 12.23 -1.11
CA VAL A 42 -1.92 10.91 -0.86
C VAL A 42 -2.21 10.18 -2.17
N ALA A 43 -2.89 10.81 -3.13
CA ALA A 43 -3.17 10.21 -4.43
C ALA A 43 -1.87 9.80 -5.17
N ASN A 44 -0.84 10.66 -5.14
CA ASN A 44 0.46 10.36 -5.70
C ASN A 44 1.19 9.24 -4.95
N PHE A 45 1.00 9.08 -3.66
CA PHE A 45 1.51 7.92 -2.91
C PHE A 45 0.81 6.63 -3.35
N ILE A 46 -0.53 6.62 -3.39
CA ILE A 46 -1.32 5.47 -3.85
C ILE A 46 -0.91 5.04 -5.26
N GLN A 47 -0.69 6.00 -6.17
CA GLN A 47 -0.31 5.67 -7.54
C GLN A 47 1.04 4.95 -7.66
N ARG A 48 1.94 5.20 -6.71
CA ARG A 48 3.29 4.61 -6.64
C ARG A 48 3.26 3.22 -6.01
N LEU A 49 2.19 2.84 -5.32
CA LEU A 49 2.04 1.49 -4.78
C LEU A 49 1.85 0.47 -5.92
N PRO A 50 2.57 -0.67 -5.92
CA PRO A 50 2.51 -1.64 -7.00
C PRO A 50 1.11 -2.19 -7.27
N GLY A 51 0.57 -1.91 -8.45
CA GLY A 51 -0.77 -2.33 -8.86
C GLY A 51 -1.90 -1.52 -8.22
N CYS A 52 -1.61 -0.32 -7.70
CA CYS A 52 -2.58 0.57 -7.08
C CYS A 52 -2.83 1.88 -7.86
N LYS A 53 -2.25 2.02 -9.07
CA LYS A 53 -2.35 3.25 -9.88
C LYS A 53 -3.80 3.71 -10.11
N GLU A 54 -4.68 2.77 -10.42
CA GLU A 54 -6.10 3.02 -10.70
C GLU A 54 -6.90 3.43 -9.46
N GLN A 55 -6.32 3.32 -8.25
CA GLN A 55 -6.97 3.74 -7.01
C GLN A 55 -6.72 5.21 -6.71
N ALA A 56 -5.68 5.83 -7.26
CA ALA A 56 -5.34 7.23 -6.97
C ALA A 56 -6.48 8.22 -7.25
N PRO A 57 -7.26 8.12 -8.35
CA PRO A 57 -8.41 8.98 -8.57
C PRO A 57 -9.47 8.88 -7.47
N ILE A 58 -9.72 7.68 -6.93
CA ILE A 58 -10.70 7.46 -5.86
C ILE A 58 -10.32 8.26 -4.62
N PHE A 59 -9.05 8.24 -4.21
CA PHE A 59 -8.58 9.02 -3.06
C PHE A 59 -8.67 10.53 -3.31
N ARG A 60 -8.47 10.97 -4.55
CA ARG A 60 -8.61 12.38 -4.93
C ARG A 60 -10.06 12.83 -4.89
N ASP A 61 -10.97 12.06 -5.49
CA ASP A 61 -12.39 12.39 -5.61
C ASP A 61 -13.09 12.40 -4.24
N GLU A 62 -12.69 11.48 -3.36
CA GLU A 62 -13.17 11.37 -1.98
C GLU A 62 -12.45 12.32 -1.01
N GLN A 63 -11.54 13.17 -1.51
CA GLN A 63 -10.81 14.18 -0.75
C GLN A 63 -10.05 13.62 0.47
N ILE A 64 -9.38 12.47 0.29
CA ILE A 64 -8.62 11.82 1.36
C ILE A 64 -7.25 12.50 1.49
N ASP A 65 -7.07 13.30 2.54
CA ASP A 65 -5.80 13.89 2.95
C ASP A 65 -4.98 12.96 3.86
N GLY A 66 -3.80 13.43 4.31
CA GLY A 66 -2.87 12.66 5.11
C GLY A 66 -3.44 12.17 6.44
N GLU A 67 -4.17 13.01 7.16
CA GLU A 67 -4.80 12.64 8.44
C GLU A 67 -5.89 11.59 8.22
N ALA A 68 -6.79 11.82 7.25
CA ALA A 68 -7.83 10.87 6.91
C ALA A 68 -7.22 9.53 6.46
N PHE A 69 -6.20 9.56 5.60
CA PHE A 69 -5.48 8.39 5.12
C PHE A 69 -4.91 7.56 6.27
N LEU A 70 -4.27 8.23 7.23
CA LEU A 70 -3.72 7.60 8.43
C LEU A 70 -4.78 7.11 9.40
N LEU A 71 -6.07 7.39 9.24
CA LEU A 71 -7.15 6.85 10.06
C LEU A 71 -7.90 5.69 9.38
N MET A 72 -7.73 5.52 8.07
CA MET A 72 -8.41 4.47 7.31
C MET A 72 -8.05 3.08 7.82
N ASN A 73 -9.02 2.18 7.75
CA ASN A 73 -8.85 0.75 7.96
C ASN A 73 -9.23 -0.05 6.70
N GLN A 74 -8.99 -1.36 6.70
CA GLN A 74 -9.29 -2.21 5.54
C GLN A 74 -10.77 -2.21 5.16
N THR A 75 -11.69 -2.10 6.13
CA THR A 75 -13.13 -2.05 5.89
C THR A 75 -13.49 -0.81 5.09
N ASP A 76 -12.92 0.35 5.41
CA ASP A 76 -13.18 1.61 4.69
C ASP A 76 -12.78 1.47 3.22
N LEU A 77 -11.60 0.87 2.96
CA LEU A 77 -11.10 0.66 1.60
C LEU A 77 -12.03 -0.26 0.78
N VAL A 78 -12.48 -1.37 1.36
CA VAL A 78 -13.26 -2.38 0.61
C VAL A 78 -14.74 -2.04 0.54
N LYS A 79 -15.33 -1.55 1.63
CA LYS A 79 -16.78 -1.35 1.77
C LYS A 79 -17.23 0.06 1.40
N ILE A 80 -16.44 1.07 1.75
CA ILE A 80 -16.80 2.47 1.49
C ILE A 80 -16.25 2.89 0.14
N LEU A 81 -14.95 2.72 -0.09
CA LEU A 81 -14.30 3.11 -1.36
C LEU A 81 -14.46 2.08 -2.49
N GLY A 82 -15.05 0.91 -2.22
CA GLY A 82 -15.27 -0.14 -3.23
C GLY A 82 -13.98 -0.72 -3.83
N ILE A 83 -12.84 -0.57 -3.15
CA ILE A 83 -11.55 -1.05 -3.63
C ILE A 83 -11.51 -2.57 -3.49
N LYS A 84 -11.06 -3.26 -4.55
CA LYS A 84 -10.90 -4.72 -4.54
C LYS A 84 -9.92 -5.16 -3.43
N LEU A 85 -10.14 -6.36 -2.90
CA LEU A 85 -9.38 -6.91 -1.78
C LEU A 85 -7.84 -6.83 -1.97
N GLY A 86 -7.34 -7.15 -3.16
CA GLY A 86 -5.89 -7.13 -3.44
C GLY A 86 -5.23 -5.77 -3.22
N PRO A 87 -5.64 -4.70 -3.94
CA PRO A 87 -5.17 -3.35 -3.68
C PRO A 87 -5.46 -2.85 -2.26
N ALA A 88 -6.63 -3.18 -1.69
CA ALA A 88 -6.98 -2.77 -0.33
C ALA A 88 -6.01 -3.32 0.72
N LEU A 89 -5.60 -4.59 0.60
CA LEU A 89 -4.60 -5.19 1.49
C LEU A 89 -3.25 -4.45 1.42
N LYS A 90 -2.81 -4.06 0.22
CA LYS A 90 -1.55 -3.35 0.02
C LYS A 90 -1.58 -1.95 0.65
N ILE A 91 -2.66 -1.21 0.42
CA ILE A 91 -2.84 0.14 0.97
C ILE A 91 -2.94 0.06 2.50
N SER A 92 -3.74 -0.87 3.03
CA SER A 92 -3.87 -1.08 4.48
C SER A 92 -2.52 -1.41 5.13
N ASN A 93 -1.69 -2.24 4.51
CA ASN A 93 -0.37 -2.56 5.05
C ASN A 93 0.59 -1.37 4.99
N ALA A 94 0.52 -0.55 3.93
CA ALA A 94 1.29 0.69 3.86
C ALA A 94 0.90 1.66 5.00
N ILE A 95 -0.40 1.80 5.29
CA ILE A 95 -0.89 2.60 6.42
C ILE A 95 -0.35 2.06 7.75
N LEU A 96 -0.40 0.74 7.96
CA LEU A 96 0.14 0.12 9.18
C LEU A 96 1.63 0.41 9.35
N MET A 97 2.42 0.30 8.28
CA MET A 97 3.86 0.62 8.31
C MET A 97 4.12 2.08 8.66
N LEU A 98 3.36 3.01 8.07
CA LEU A 98 3.51 4.45 8.32
C LEU A 98 3.18 4.81 9.77
N ARG A 99 2.16 4.17 10.36
CA ARG A 99 1.81 4.36 11.78
C ARG A 99 2.88 3.81 12.73
N SER A 100 3.54 2.71 12.36
CA SER A 100 4.61 2.11 13.19
C SER A 100 5.96 2.82 13.09
N ALA A 101 6.13 3.76 12.16
CA ALA A 101 7.39 4.49 11.96
C ALA A 101 7.65 5.59 13.01
N ASP A 102 6.72 5.78 13.96
CA ASP A 102 6.82 6.75 15.06
C ASP A 102 7.25 6.11 16.40
N GLU A 103 7.57 4.81 16.43
CA GLU A 103 8.18 4.10 17.58
C GLU A 103 9.70 3.93 17.47
#